data_AF-A0AAW3T9F7-F1
#
_entry.id   AF-A0AAW3T9F7-F1
#
_cell.length_a   1.000
_cell.length_b   1.000
_cell.length_c   1.000
_cell.angle_alpha   90.00
_cell.angle_beta   90.00
_cell.angle_gamma   90.00
#
_symmetry.space_group_name_H-M   'P 1'
#
loop_
_entity.id
_entity.type
_entity.pdbx_description
1 polymer ?
#
loop_
_entity_poly.entity_id
_entity_poly.type
_entity_poly.pdbx_seq_one_letter_code
_entity_poly.pdbx_strand_id
1 'polypeptide(L)'
;MSSARRLMLLRWGIVAVWAALLTARIIVVATSPGADLTYFGIAEVVAITLGVVVIAVAVVRAQAIRRRREDEALALAIRRIDPTVWLVPAAPTPELRTSIESVRPEVSLGHRVTWAFGATEASLWELEDRRATRLLVIRWSRMVHVGLEDVHGDGRSWAIAMHYVRPDDTTAVATFLVRAAPGSRRMLGRGPRLERLVADLARERIVA
;
A
#
# COMPACT_ATOMS: atom_id res chain seq x y z
N MET A 1 -8.80 -14.71 23.40
CA MET A 1 -8.87 -13.27 23.76
C MET A 1 -8.93 -12.43 22.48
N SER A 2 -9.89 -11.51 22.33
CA SER A 2 -10.06 -10.72 21.11
C SER A 2 -8.95 -9.66 20.92
N SER A 3 -8.62 -9.34 19.67
CA SER A 3 -7.61 -8.35 19.29
C SER A 3 -7.90 -6.96 19.88
N ALA A 4 -9.18 -6.60 19.98
CA ALA A 4 -9.63 -5.35 20.61
C ALA A 4 -9.30 -5.30 22.10
N ARG A 5 -9.49 -6.42 22.83
CA ARG A 5 -9.19 -6.50 24.26
C ARG A 5 -7.68 -6.44 24.52
N ARG A 6 -6.85 -7.04 23.66
CA ARG A 6 -5.38 -6.91 23.71
C ARG A 6 -4.91 -5.46 23.53
N LEU A 7 -5.49 -4.75 22.56
CA LEU A 7 -5.13 -3.36 22.28
C LEU A 7 -5.56 -2.41 23.42
N MET A 8 -6.73 -2.66 23.99
CA MET A 8 -7.25 -1.94 25.15
C MET A 8 -6.34 -2.15 26.38
N LEU A 9 -5.98 -3.40 26.69
CA LEU A 9 -5.07 -3.73 27.78
C LEU A 9 -3.69 -3.09 27.59
N LEU A 10 -3.14 -3.09 26.37
CA LEU A 10 -1.87 -2.45 26.07
C LEU A 10 -1.94 -0.94 26.30
N ARG A 11 -2.98 -0.27 25.79
CA ARG A 11 -3.18 1.18 25.95
C ARG A 11 -3.28 1.57 27.42
N TRP A 12 -4.09 0.86 28.20
CA TRP A 12 -4.25 1.14 29.63
C TRP A 12 -3.01 0.77 30.45
N GLY A 13 -2.27 -0.26 30.06
CA GLY A 13 -0.97 -0.58 30.65
C GLY A 13 0.05 0.55 30.47
N ILE A 14 0.14 1.12 29.26
CA ILE A 14 1.03 2.26 28.99
C ILE A 14 0.63 3.48 29.84
N VAL A 15 -0.67 3.79 29.91
CA VAL A 15 -1.19 4.90 30.73
C VAL A 15 -0.91 4.69 32.21
N ALA A 16 -1.08 3.46 32.73
CA ALA A 16 -0.81 3.13 34.12
C ALA A 16 0.67 3.26 34.48
N VAL A 17 1.58 2.81 33.59
CA VAL A 17 3.03 2.98 33.76
C VAL A 17 3.41 4.47 33.79
N TRP A 18 2.85 5.25 32.86
CA TRP A 18 3.05 6.70 32.81
C TRP A 18 2.56 7.40 34.09
N ALA A 19 1.36 7.05 34.54
CA ALA A 19 0.80 7.59 35.78
C ALA A 19 1.69 7.25 36.98
N ALA A 20 2.15 6.00 37.10
CA ALA A 20 3.01 5.57 38.20
C ALA A 20 4.36 6.31 38.21
N LEU A 21 5.00 6.51 37.05
CA LEU A 21 6.25 7.25 36.94
C LEU A 21 6.08 8.73 37.31
N LEU A 22 4.99 9.36 36.84
CA LEU A 22 4.68 10.74 37.18
C LEU A 22 4.39 10.90 38.67
N THR A 23 3.61 10.00 39.26
CA THR A 23 3.32 10.03 40.70
C THR A 23 4.59 9.84 41.53
N ALA A 24 5.46 8.89 41.15
CA ALA A 24 6.75 8.70 41.80
C ALA A 24 7.61 9.97 41.74
N ARG A 25 7.61 10.69 40.61
CA ARG A 25 8.33 11.97 40.45
C ARG A 25 7.82 13.02 41.42
N ILE A 26 6.50 13.21 41.47
CA ILE A 26 5.85 14.20 42.34
C ILE A 26 6.21 13.92 43.79
N ILE A 27 6.17 12.65 44.20
CA ILE A 27 6.54 12.24 45.57
C ILE A 27 8.00 12.56 45.85
N VAL A 28 8.94 12.10 45.02
CA VAL A 28 10.39 12.28 45.27
C VAL A 28 10.79 13.75 45.31
N VAL A 29 10.25 14.57 44.39
CA VAL A 29 10.51 16.02 44.37
C VAL A 29 9.92 16.71 45.60
N ALA A 30 8.74 16.30 46.05
CA ALA A 30 8.10 16.89 47.23
C ALA A 30 8.78 16.47 48.55
N THR A 31 9.30 15.24 48.63
CA THR A 31 9.85 14.68 49.89
C THR A 31 11.35 14.91 50.07
N SER A 32 12.12 15.17 49.01
CA SER A 32 13.59 15.29 49.10
C SER A 32 14.17 16.29 48.10
N PRO A 33 14.08 17.61 48.39
CA PRO A 33 14.48 18.68 47.47
C PRO A 33 15.97 18.71 47.09
N GLY A 34 16.83 18.05 47.88
CA GLY A 34 18.29 17.97 47.66
C GLY A 34 18.78 16.63 47.11
N ALA A 35 17.88 15.70 46.75
CA ALA A 35 18.28 14.42 46.19
C ALA A 35 18.89 14.58 44.78
N ASP A 36 19.96 13.84 44.49
CA ASP A 36 20.50 13.76 43.13
C ASP A 36 19.52 12.96 42.24
N LEU A 37 18.72 13.69 41.47
CA LEU A 37 17.66 13.15 40.63
C LEU A 37 18.17 12.59 39.30
N THR A 38 19.49 12.49 39.09
CA THR A 38 20.06 12.07 37.79
C THR A 38 19.56 10.69 37.36
N TYR A 39 19.53 9.70 38.27
CA TYR A 39 18.99 8.36 37.97
C TYR A 39 17.49 8.36 37.68
N PHE A 40 16.74 9.21 38.38
CA PHE A 40 15.30 9.37 38.14
C PHE A 40 15.03 10.00 36.77
N GLY A 41 15.80 11.03 36.41
CA GLY A 41 15.75 11.66 35.09
C GLY A 41 16.09 10.69 33.96
N ILE A 42 17.11 9.82 34.15
CA ILE A 42 17.45 8.77 33.17
C ILE A 42 16.28 7.79 33.01
N ALA A 43 15.69 7.32 34.11
CA ALA A 43 14.54 6.40 34.08
C ALA A 43 13.33 7.03 33.36
N GLU A 44 13.08 8.31 33.59
CA GLU A 44 12.01 9.07 32.94
C GLU A 44 12.26 9.22 31.43
N VAL A 45 13.48 9.59 31.02
CA VAL A 45 13.84 9.68 29.60
C VAL A 45 13.65 8.33 28.92
N VAL A 46 14.14 7.24 29.50
CA VAL A 46 13.96 5.88 28.96
C VAL A 46 12.49 5.52 28.82
N ALA A 47 11.66 5.82 29.83
CA ALA A 47 10.23 5.55 29.78
C ALA A 47 9.49 6.38 28.73
N ILE A 48 9.85 7.67 28.58
CA ILE A 48 9.31 8.54 27.54
C ILE A 48 9.68 8.00 26.17
N THR A 49 10.97 7.69 25.94
CA THR A 49 11.45 7.15 24.67
C THR A 49 10.72 5.85 24.33
N LEU A 50 10.57 4.94 25.30
CA LEU A 50 9.83 3.69 25.09
C LEU A 50 8.36 3.95 24.74
N GLY A 51 7.68 4.86 25.47
CA GLY A 51 6.31 5.24 25.18
C GLY A 51 6.13 5.82 23.77
N VAL A 52 7.02 6.72 23.36
CA VAL A 52 7.03 7.33 22.02
C VAL A 52 7.24 6.25 20.94
N VAL A 53 8.19 5.34 21.13
CA VAL A 53 8.44 4.23 20.19
C VAL A 53 7.22 3.33 20.05
N VAL A 54 6.54 2.99 21.16
CA VAL A 54 5.34 2.16 21.12
C VAL A 54 4.20 2.86 20.36
N ILE A 55 3.99 4.15 20.60
CA ILE A 55 2.98 4.95 19.86
C ILE A 55 3.34 5.00 18.37
N ALA A 56 4.59 5.27 18.02
CA ALA A 56 5.04 5.31 16.63
C ALA A 56 4.80 3.98 15.92
N VAL A 57 5.15 2.85 16.55
CA VAL A 57 4.90 1.50 16.02
C VAL A 57 3.40 1.23 15.87
N ALA A 58 2.58 1.64 16.84
CA ALA A 58 1.14 1.48 16.79
C ALA A 58 0.51 2.28 15.64
N VAL A 59 0.94 3.53 15.44
CA VAL A 59 0.51 4.40 14.34
C VAL A 59 0.89 3.78 12.99
N VAL A 60 2.14 3.34 12.83
CA VAL A 60 2.61 2.70 11.60
C VAL A 60 1.81 1.43 11.29
N ARG A 61 1.54 0.59 12.30
CA ARG A 61 0.69 -0.60 12.13
C ARG A 61 -0.75 -0.25 11.78
N ALA A 62 -1.34 0.72 12.45
CA ALA A 62 -2.71 1.16 12.18
C ALA A 62 -2.86 1.67 10.74
N GLN A 63 -1.89 2.47 10.27
CA GLN A 63 -1.85 2.92 8.88
C GLN A 63 -1.70 1.75 7.91
N ALA A 64 -0.82 0.78 8.19
CA ALA A 64 -0.65 -0.38 7.32
C ALA A 64 -1.92 -1.23 7.22
N ILE A 65 -2.62 -1.46 8.33
CA ILE A 65 -3.89 -2.20 8.36
C ILE A 65 -4.98 -1.44 7.60
N ARG A 66 -5.08 -0.12 7.81
CA ARG A 66 -6.05 0.72 7.09
C ARG A 66 -5.87 0.60 5.57
N ARG A 67 -4.64 0.66 5.08
CA ARG A 67 -4.33 0.53 3.65
C ARG A 67 -4.68 -0.83 3.07
N ARG A 68 -4.43 -1.90 3.83
CA ARG A 68 -4.84 -3.25 3.42
C ARG A 68 -6.35 -3.34 3.26
N ARG A 69 -7.11 -2.79 4.20
CA ARG A 69 -8.57 -2.74 4.13
C ARG A 69 -9.08 -1.94 2.95
N GLU A 70 -8.42 -0.83 2.60
CA GLU A 70 -8.76 -0.03 1.42
C GLU A 70 -8.58 -0.85 0.12
N ASP A 71 -7.44 -1.52 -0.04
CA ASP A 71 -7.19 -2.38 -1.22
C ASP A 71 -8.13 -3.61 -1.25
N GLU A 72 -8.44 -4.21 -0.09
CA GLU A 72 -9.41 -5.31 0.02
C GLU A 72 -10.84 -4.85 -0.32
N ALA A 73 -11.25 -3.66 0.14
CA ALA A 73 -12.55 -3.09 -0.19
C ALA A 73 -12.67 -2.79 -1.68
N LEU A 74 -11.61 -2.24 -2.29
CA LEU A 74 -11.54 -2.04 -3.74
C LEU A 74 -11.65 -3.37 -4.48
N ALA A 75 -10.89 -4.38 -4.06
CA ALA A 75 -10.93 -5.71 -4.64
C ALA A 75 -12.32 -6.34 -4.58
N LEU A 76 -13.01 -6.21 -3.44
CA LEU A 76 -14.40 -6.67 -3.28
C LEU A 76 -15.37 -5.88 -4.17
N ALA A 77 -15.19 -4.57 -4.31
CA ALA A 77 -16.02 -3.75 -5.19
C ALA A 77 -15.87 -4.18 -6.65
N ILE A 78 -14.63 -4.42 -7.12
CA ILE A 78 -14.37 -4.87 -8.49
C ILE A 78 -14.95 -6.26 -8.72
N ARG A 79 -14.73 -7.22 -7.81
CA ARG A 79 -15.24 -8.60 -7.94
C ARG A 79 -16.76 -8.70 -7.93
N ARG A 80 -17.46 -7.71 -7.38
CA ARG A 80 -18.93 -7.62 -7.48
C ARG A 80 -19.40 -7.27 -8.88
N ILE A 81 -18.58 -6.53 -9.64
CA ILE A 81 -18.87 -6.12 -11.01
C ILE A 81 -18.47 -7.24 -11.97
N ASP A 82 -17.25 -7.77 -11.81
CA ASP A 82 -16.74 -8.89 -12.59
C ASP A 82 -15.98 -9.85 -11.66
N PRO A 83 -16.53 -11.03 -11.35
CA PRO A 83 -15.88 -11.98 -10.43
C PRO A 83 -14.69 -12.71 -11.05
N THR A 84 -14.54 -12.65 -12.39
CA THR A 84 -13.55 -13.43 -13.14
C THR A 84 -12.21 -12.73 -13.26
N VAL A 85 -12.15 -11.42 -12.96
CA VAL A 85 -10.92 -10.65 -13.11
C VAL A 85 -9.87 -11.01 -12.07
N TRP A 86 -8.63 -11.08 -12.53
CA TRP A 86 -7.47 -11.16 -11.67
C TRP A 86 -7.01 -9.77 -11.25
N LEU A 87 -6.70 -9.61 -9.96
CA LEU A 87 -6.40 -8.32 -9.37
C LEU A 87 -4.92 -8.22 -9.01
N VAL A 88 -4.26 -7.18 -9.54
CA VAL A 88 -2.86 -6.90 -9.31
C VAL A 88 -2.71 -5.54 -8.60
N PRO A 89 -2.31 -5.52 -7.32
CA PRO A 89 -2.05 -4.27 -6.62
C PRO A 89 -0.80 -3.60 -7.21
N ALA A 90 -0.92 -2.35 -7.63
CA ALA A 90 0.13 -1.65 -8.35
C ALA A 90 0.28 -0.20 -7.89
N ALA A 91 1.32 0.46 -8.40
CA ALA A 91 1.52 1.89 -8.35
C ALA A 91 1.76 2.41 -9.78
N PRO A 92 1.18 3.55 -10.17
CA PRO A 92 1.38 4.12 -11.48
C PRO A 92 2.82 4.60 -11.65
N THR A 93 3.40 4.39 -12.82
CA THR A 93 4.65 5.04 -13.22
C THR A 93 4.41 6.53 -13.51
N PRO A 94 5.46 7.38 -13.50
CA PRO A 94 5.34 8.77 -13.94
C PRO A 94 4.76 8.88 -15.36
N GLU A 95 5.17 8.01 -16.27
CA GLU A 95 4.72 8.00 -17.67
C GLU A 95 3.22 7.68 -17.77
N LEU A 96 2.74 6.70 -17.00
CA LEU A 96 1.31 6.37 -16.93
C LEU A 96 0.50 7.53 -16.35
N ARG A 97 1.04 8.22 -15.33
CA ARG A 97 0.39 9.38 -14.73
C ARG A 97 0.22 10.50 -15.75
N THR A 98 1.29 10.86 -16.46
CA THR A 98 1.24 11.88 -17.54
C THR A 98 0.28 11.47 -18.67
N SER A 99 0.26 10.18 -19.01
CA SER A 99 -0.67 9.66 -20.02
C SER A 99 -2.13 9.78 -19.58
N ILE A 100 -2.43 9.55 -18.30
CA ILE A 100 -3.80 9.69 -17.80
C ILE A 100 -4.18 11.16 -17.64
N GLU A 101 -3.28 12.00 -17.12
CA GLU A 101 -3.49 13.44 -16.97
C GLU A 101 -3.82 14.12 -18.31
N SER A 102 -3.20 13.70 -19.41
CA SER A 102 -3.50 14.23 -20.74
C SER A 102 -4.87 13.83 -21.29
N VAL A 103 -5.41 12.67 -20.89
CA VAL A 103 -6.71 12.15 -21.36
C VAL A 103 -7.85 12.51 -20.40
N ARG A 104 -7.55 12.64 -19.10
CA ARG A 104 -8.47 12.83 -17.98
C ARG A 104 -7.88 13.84 -16.98
N PRO A 105 -7.76 15.13 -17.34
CA PRO A 105 -7.14 16.14 -16.48
C PRO A 105 -7.90 16.34 -15.16
N GLU A 106 -9.19 16.01 -15.11
CA GLU A 106 -10.03 16.08 -13.92
C GLU A 106 -9.74 14.98 -12.88
N VAL A 107 -8.97 13.95 -13.24
CA VAL A 107 -8.67 12.79 -12.38
C VAL A 107 -7.25 12.90 -11.83
N SER A 108 -7.12 13.04 -10.51
CA SER A 108 -5.82 12.92 -9.84
C SER A 108 -5.55 11.47 -9.44
N LEU A 109 -4.61 10.81 -10.13
CA LEU A 109 -4.23 9.44 -9.76
C LEU A 109 -3.57 9.41 -8.39
N GLY A 110 -4.04 8.57 -7.48
CA GLY A 110 -3.31 8.32 -6.24
C GLY A 110 -2.02 7.54 -6.45
N HIS A 111 -1.31 7.31 -5.36
CA HIS A 111 -0.07 6.52 -5.37
C HIS A 111 -0.32 5.01 -5.38
N ARG A 112 -1.58 4.57 -5.29
CA ARG A 112 -1.96 3.17 -5.19
C ARG A 112 -3.15 2.93 -6.08
N VAL A 113 -3.00 1.94 -6.94
CA VAL A 113 -4.01 1.52 -7.89
C VAL A 113 -4.12 0.00 -7.86
N THR A 114 -5.18 -0.52 -8.45
CA THR A 114 -5.36 -1.96 -8.68
C THR A 114 -5.68 -2.16 -10.14
N TRP A 115 -4.89 -2.99 -10.82
CA TRP A 115 -5.25 -3.48 -12.13
C TRP A 115 -6.16 -4.68 -11.99
N ALA A 116 -7.23 -4.69 -12.78
CA ALA A 116 -8.14 -5.81 -12.95
C ALA A 116 -7.98 -6.35 -14.37
N PHE A 117 -7.48 -7.57 -14.49
CA PHE A 117 -7.25 -8.27 -15.75
C PHE A 117 -8.37 -9.26 -15.99
N GLY A 118 -9.15 -9.04 -17.05
CA GLY A 118 -10.11 -10.01 -17.58
C GLY A 118 -9.60 -10.60 -18.89
N ALA A 119 -10.41 -11.48 -19.50
CA ALA A 119 -10.04 -12.15 -20.75
C ALA A 119 -9.83 -11.17 -21.93
N THR A 120 -10.67 -10.13 -22.03
CA THR A 120 -10.71 -9.21 -23.19
C THR A 120 -10.40 -7.75 -22.83
N GLU A 121 -10.27 -7.44 -21.54
CA GLU A 121 -9.96 -6.10 -21.08
C GLU A 121 -9.10 -6.12 -19.81
N ALA A 122 -8.17 -5.18 -19.70
CA ALA A 122 -7.58 -4.79 -18.44
C ALA A 122 -8.12 -3.43 -18.04
N SER A 123 -8.32 -3.21 -16.74
CA SER A 123 -8.72 -1.92 -16.25
C SER A 123 -7.98 -1.50 -15.01
N LEU A 124 -7.69 -0.21 -14.96
CA LEU A 124 -7.06 0.45 -13.83
C LEU A 124 -8.15 0.99 -12.93
N TRP A 125 -8.11 0.63 -11.66
CA TRP A 125 -9.05 1.06 -10.65
C TRP A 125 -8.34 1.76 -9.50
N GLU A 126 -9.04 2.76 -8.96
CA GLU A 126 -8.67 3.43 -7.73
C GLU A 126 -9.88 3.53 -6.80
N LEU A 127 -9.63 3.47 -5.50
CA LEU A 127 -10.65 3.77 -4.49
C LEU A 127 -10.45 5.20 -4.01
N GLU A 128 -11.38 6.08 -4.37
CA GLU A 128 -11.44 7.44 -3.87
C GLU A 128 -12.56 7.54 -2.82
N ASP A 129 -12.18 7.83 -1.57
CA ASP A 129 -13.04 7.77 -0.38
C ASP A 129 -13.80 6.44 -0.20
N ARG A 130 -14.94 6.31 -0.89
CA ARG A 130 -15.84 5.14 -0.87
C ARG A 130 -16.30 4.72 -2.27
N ARG A 131 -15.77 5.32 -3.33
CA ARG A 131 -16.13 5.02 -4.71
C ARG A 131 -14.96 4.35 -5.41
N ALA A 132 -15.21 3.15 -5.92
CA ALA A 132 -14.27 2.49 -6.82
C ALA A 132 -14.46 3.10 -8.21
N THR A 133 -13.45 3.81 -8.69
CA THR A 133 -13.49 4.50 -9.98
C THR A 133 -12.61 3.76 -10.97
N ARG A 134 -13.19 3.42 -12.13
CA ARG A 134 -12.47 2.82 -13.26
C ARG A 134 -11.80 3.93 -14.05
N LEU A 135 -10.48 4.08 -13.89
CA LEU A 135 -9.71 5.20 -14.42
C LEU A 135 -9.32 5.01 -15.89
N LEU A 136 -8.89 3.80 -16.22
CA LEU A 136 -8.46 3.42 -17.56
C LEU A 136 -9.06 2.05 -17.88
N VAL A 137 -9.57 1.92 -19.11
CA VAL A 137 -9.95 0.62 -19.65
C VAL A 137 -9.13 0.40 -20.90
N ILE A 138 -8.30 -0.62 -20.85
CA ILE A 138 -7.57 -1.14 -21.99
C ILE A 138 -8.39 -2.30 -22.53
N ARG A 139 -9.14 -2.02 -23.60
CA ARG A 139 -9.68 -3.07 -24.45
C ARG A 139 -8.64 -3.39 -25.51
N TRP A 140 -8.39 -4.67 -25.71
CA TRP A 140 -7.51 -5.12 -26.78
C TRP A 140 -8.30 -5.94 -27.78
N SER A 141 -8.03 -5.73 -29.07
CA SER A 141 -8.36 -6.72 -30.11
C SER A 141 -7.34 -7.85 -30.07
N ARG A 142 -6.08 -7.50 -29.80
CA ARG A 142 -4.95 -8.41 -29.59
C ARG A 142 -3.99 -7.82 -28.56
N MET A 143 -3.75 -8.55 -27.47
CA MET A 143 -2.65 -8.23 -26.56
C MET A 143 -1.35 -8.79 -27.15
N VAL A 144 -0.33 -7.95 -27.31
CA VAL A 144 0.87 -8.29 -28.10
C VAL A 144 1.95 -8.89 -27.22
N HIS A 145 2.24 -8.25 -26.07
CA HIS A 145 3.36 -8.63 -25.22
C HIS A 145 3.20 -8.09 -23.80
N VAL A 146 3.54 -8.89 -22.78
CA VAL A 146 3.75 -8.43 -21.41
C VAL A 146 5.24 -8.58 -21.12
N GLY A 147 5.93 -7.46 -20.97
CA GLY A 147 7.37 -7.39 -20.76
C GLY A 147 7.74 -6.87 -19.38
N LEU A 148 8.99 -7.07 -19.02
CA LEU A 148 9.63 -6.38 -17.90
C LEU A 148 10.51 -5.27 -18.46
N GLU A 149 10.30 -4.06 -17.97
CA GLU A 149 11.12 -2.90 -18.30
C GLU A 149 11.85 -2.40 -17.05
N ASP A 150 13.10 -1.98 -17.26
CA ASP A 150 13.88 -1.29 -16.24
C ASP A 150 13.34 0.13 -16.07
N VAL A 151 12.96 0.49 -14.85
CA VAL A 151 12.58 1.87 -14.55
C VAL A 151 13.84 2.70 -14.35
N HIS A 152 14.02 3.71 -15.20
CA HIS A 152 15.14 4.63 -15.11
C HIS A 152 15.16 5.32 -13.73
N GLY A 153 16.30 5.26 -13.04
CA GLY A 153 16.57 6.07 -11.85
C GLY A 153 17.04 5.34 -10.60
N ASP A 154 16.71 4.05 -10.41
CA ASP A 154 17.07 3.34 -9.17
C ASP A 154 17.63 1.91 -9.39
N GLY A 155 17.66 1.40 -10.63
CA GLY A 155 18.27 0.12 -11.04
C GLY A 155 17.73 -1.15 -10.34
N ARG A 156 16.77 -0.99 -9.43
CA ARG A 156 16.21 -2.02 -8.55
C ARG A 156 14.70 -2.20 -8.71
N SER A 157 14.06 -1.32 -9.47
CA SER A 157 12.62 -1.29 -9.69
C SER A 157 12.30 -1.69 -11.13
N TRP A 158 11.40 -2.66 -11.27
CA TRP A 158 11.00 -3.22 -12.55
C TRP A 158 9.54 -2.86 -12.80
N ALA A 159 9.26 -2.31 -13.98
CA ALA A 159 7.90 -2.08 -14.43
C ALA A 159 7.44 -3.27 -15.26
N ILE A 160 6.16 -3.61 -15.13
CA ILE A 160 5.50 -4.45 -16.11
C ILE A 160 5.01 -3.53 -17.22
N ALA A 161 5.44 -3.81 -18.45
CA ALA A 161 5.00 -3.12 -19.66
C ALA A 161 4.02 -4.01 -20.41
N MET A 162 2.81 -3.50 -20.62
CA MET A 162 1.79 -4.15 -21.43
C MET A 162 1.73 -3.49 -22.80
N HIS A 163 2.13 -4.21 -23.84
CA HIS A 163 1.97 -3.79 -25.23
C HIS A 163 0.68 -4.40 -25.78
N TYR A 164 -0.20 -3.56 -26.30
CA TYR A 164 -1.51 -3.98 -26.80
C TYR A 164 -1.87 -3.23 -28.08
N VAL A 165 -2.72 -3.85 -28.89
CA VAL A 165 -3.36 -3.22 -30.05
C VAL A 165 -4.77 -2.77 -29.63
N ARG A 166 -5.06 -1.50 -29.86
CA ARG A 166 -6.37 -0.89 -29.60
C ARG A 166 -7.40 -1.38 -30.65
N PRO A 167 -8.71 -1.18 -30.41
CA PRO A 167 -9.74 -1.53 -31.39
C PRO A 167 -9.62 -0.80 -32.73
N ASP A 168 -8.88 0.31 -32.80
CA ASP A 168 -8.58 1.09 -34.00
C ASP A 168 -7.26 0.65 -34.69
N ASP A 169 -6.74 -0.52 -34.34
CA ASP A 169 -5.48 -1.11 -34.83
C ASP A 169 -4.20 -0.32 -34.51
N THR A 170 -4.25 0.69 -33.63
CA THR A 170 -3.06 1.39 -33.16
C THR A 170 -2.40 0.66 -31.99
N THR A 171 -1.06 0.67 -31.94
CA THR A 171 -0.29 0.09 -30.83
C THR A 171 -0.17 1.06 -29.67
N ALA A 172 -0.32 0.56 -28.44
CA ALA A 172 -0.11 1.35 -27.23
C ALA A 172 0.59 0.52 -26.14
N VAL A 173 1.16 1.23 -25.17
CA VAL A 173 1.88 0.63 -24.03
C VAL A 173 1.37 1.22 -22.72
N ALA A 174 1.15 0.35 -21.73
CA ALA A 174 0.89 0.75 -20.36
C ALA A 174 1.95 0.16 -19.42
N THR A 175 2.64 1.00 -18.68
CA THR A 175 3.67 0.59 -17.72
C THR A 175 3.21 0.81 -16.28
N PHE A 176 3.50 -0.13 -15.38
CA PHE A 176 3.15 -0.01 -13.97
C PHE A 176 4.09 -0.79 -13.06
N LEU A 177 4.21 -0.33 -11.82
CA LEU A 177 4.99 -1.00 -10.78
C LEU A 177 4.08 -1.90 -9.94
N VAL A 178 4.47 -3.17 -9.75
CA VAL A 178 3.67 -4.11 -8.95
C VAL A 178 4.04 -4.00 -7.47
N ARG A 179 3.04 -3.99 -6.60
CA ARG A 179 3.23 -4.03 -5.15
C ARG A 179 3.34 -5.46 -4.66
N ALA A 180 4.19 -5.69 -3.66
CA ALA A 180 4.43 -7.04 -3.12
C ALA A 180 3.19 -7.71 -2.51
N ALA A 181 2.22 -6.91 -2.05
CA ALA A 181 0.93 -7.35 -1.51
C ALA A 181 -0.04 -6.14 -1.41
N PRO A 182 -1.35 -6.37 -1.26
CA PRO A 182 -2.28 -5.34 -0.82
C PRO A 182 -1.77 -4.61 0.44
N GLY A 183 -1.93 -3.30 0.46
CA GLY A 183 -1.49 -2.36 1.49
C GLY A 183 0.03 -2.16 1.60
N SER A 184 0.84 -2.89 0.80
CA SER A 184 2.29 -2.76 0.80
C SER A 184 2.74 -1.46 0.12
N ARG A 185 3.74 -0.79 0.70
CA ARG A 185 4.52 0.25 0.02
C ARG A 185 5.70 -0.32 -0.79
N ARG A 186 6.10 -1.56 -0.48
CA ARG A 186 7.22 -2.23 -1.13
C ARG A 186 6.78 -2.74 -2.50
N MET A 187 7.52 -2.35 -3.54
CA MET A 187 7.39 -2.89 -4.89
C MET A 187 7.96 -4.32 -4.96
N LEU A 188 7.40 -5.12 -5.86
CA LEU A 188 7.89 -6.44 -6.19
C LEU A 188 9.17 -6.28 -7.03
N GLY A 189 10.31 -6.66 -6.47
CA GLY A 189 11.58 -6.66 -7.20
C GLY A 189 11.68 -7.84 -8.17
N ARG A 190 12.70 -7.81 -9.04
CA ARG A 190 12.99 -8.92 -9.96
C ARG A 190 13.25 -10.22 -9.21
N GLY A 191 12.73 -11.30 -9.77
CA GLY A 191 12.85 -12.65 -9.24
C GLY A 191 11.63 -13.51 -9.54
N PRO A 192 11.58 -14.75 -9.01
CA PRO A 192 10.63 -15.78 -9.44
C PRO A 192 9.15 -15.43 -9.25
N ARG A 193 8.83 -14.48 -8.36
CA ARG A 193 7.45 -14.01 -8.15
C ARG A 193 7.00 -13.06 -9.26
N LEU A 194 7.88 -12.14 -9.66
CA LEU A 194 7.59 -11.19 -10.73
C LEU A 194 7.53 -11.90 -12.07
N GLU A 195 8.46 -12.83 -12.32
CA GLU A 195 8.47 -13.65 -13.54
C GLU A 195 7.22 -14.52 -13.67
N ARG A 196 6.78 -15.14 -12.57
CA ARG A 196 5.50 -15.88 -12.55
C ARG A 196 4.31 -14.98 -12.84
N LEU A 197 4.23 -13.81 -12.21
CA LEU A 197 3.18 -12.83 -12.47
C LEU A 197 3.13 -12.44 -13.95
N VAL A 198 4.28 -12.14 -14.56
CA VAL A 198 4.36 -11.83 -16.00
C VAL A 198 3.90 -13.02 -16.84
N ALA A 199 4.33 -14.23 -16.50
CA ALA A 199 3.93 -15.45 -17.21
C ALA A 199 2.44 -15.79 -17.04
N ASP A 200 1.83 -15.44 -15.91
CA ASP A 200 0.41 -15.61 -15.64
C ASP A 200 -0.42 -14.56 -16.40
N LEU A 201 0.00 -13.28 -16.38
CA LEU A 201 -0.61 -12.21 -17.19
C LEU A 201 -0.54 -12.51 -18.69
N ALA A 202 0.61 -13.03 -19.14
CA ALA A 202 0.80 -13.46 -20.52
C ALA A 202 -0.02 -14.70 -20.88
N ARG A 203 -0.49 -15.49 -19.89
CA ARG A 203 -1.34 -16.69 -20.07
C ARG A 203 -2.83 -16.38 -20.05
N GLU A 204 -3.28 -15.40 -19.28
CA GLU A 204 -4.68 -14.89 -19.33
C GLU A 204 -5.09 -14.43 -20.74
N ARG A 205 -4.10 -14.17 -21.60
CA ARG A 205 -4.18 -14.01 -23.07
C ARG A 205 -4.87 -15.17 -23.82
N ILE A 206 -4.76 -16.40 -23.33
CA ILE A 206 -5.06 -17.62 -24.10
C ILE A 206 -6.46 -18.14 -23.74
N VAL A 207 -7.48 -17.32 -23.91
CA VAL A 207 -8.83 -17.83 -24.12
C VAL A 207 -9.42 -17.02 -25.27
N ALA A 208 -9.22 -17.56 -26.48
CA ALA A 208 -9.90 -17.13 -27.69
C ALA A 208 -11.35 -17.61 -27.67
#